data_AF-A0A136P9P8-F1
#
_entry.id   AF-A0A136P9P8-F1
#
_cell.length_a   1.000
_cell.length_b   1.000
_cell.length_c   1.000
_cell.angle_alpha   90.00
_cell.angle_beta   90.00
_cell.angle_gamma   90.00
#
_symmetry.space_group_name_H-M   'P 1'
#
loop_
_entity.id
_entity.type
_entity.pdbx_description
1 polymer ?
#
loop_
_entity_poly.entity_id
_entity_poly.type
_entity_poly.pdbx_seq_one_letter_code
_entity_poly.pdbx_strand_id
1 'polypeptide(L)'
;MKKALIIILGLFVVFASSKLTAGEKWAELEAFHKVMSATFHPAEEGNFEPVKTRISEMVEAAAKMNSNPVPAEFNKTEILEAAKKLEADSKALEEKIKGNAANEEIFKSLNALHDTFHTIVGLCNPKEEHK
;
A
#
# COMPACT_ATOMS: atom_id res chain seq x y z
N MET A 1 66.04 -17.68 8.19
CA MET A 1 64.82 -18.12 7.48
C MET A 1 63.62 -17.44 8.13
N LYS A 2 62.94 -16.55 7.41
CA LYS A 2 61.80 -15.78 7.87
C LYS A 2 60.58 -16.70 7.99
N LYS A 3 60.02 -16.88 9.18
CA LYS A 3 58.71 -17.54 9.35
C LYS A 3 57.66 -16.43 9.45
N ALA A 4 57.01 -16.16 8.32
CA ALA A 4 55.76 -15.43 8.31
C ALA A 4 54.68 -16.36 8.87
N LEU A 5 53.90 -15.90 9.85
CA LEU A 5 52.59 -16.45 10.11
C LEU A 5 51.59 -15.29 10.13
N ILE A 6 50.77 -15.28 9.08
CA ILE A 6 49.71 -14.32 8.81
C ILE A 6 48.58 -14.61 9.80
N ILE A 7 48.24 -13.64 10.66
CA ILE A 7 47.03 -13.68 11.47
C ILE A 7 45.89 -13.23 10.56
N ILE A 8 45.07 -14.17 10.10
CA ILE A 8 43.87 -13.90 9.32
C ILE A 8 42.83 -13.30 10.26
N LEU A 9 42.58 -11.99 10.12
CA LEU A 9 41.45 -11.30 10.72
C LEU A 9 40.18 -11.76 9.99
N GLY A 10 39.46 -12.73 10.56
CA GLY A 10 38.19 -13.19 10.02
C GLY A 10 37.15 -12.09 10.07
N LEU A 11 36.86 -11.48 8.91
CA LEU A 11 35.76 -10.53 8.74
C LEU A 11 34.44 -11.32 8.71
N PHE A 12 33.76 -11.43 9.85
CA PHE A 12 32.39 -11.94 9.90
C PHE A 12 31.46 -10.91 9.24
N VAL A 13 31.15 -11.12 7.96
CA VAL A 13 30.06 -10.39 7.30
C VAL A 13 28.74 -11.01 7.77
N VAL A 14 28.07 -10.34 8.70
CA VAL A 14 26.71 -10.70 9.10
C VAL A 14 25.78 -10.25 7.97
N PHE A 15 25.32 -11.19 7.15
CA PHE A 15 24.24 -10.94 6.20
C PHE A 15 22.92 -10.82 6.97
N ALA A 16 22.45 -9.59 7.18
CA ALA A 16 21.10 -9.34 7.66
C ALA A 16 20.11 -9.65 6.54
N SER A 17 19.35 -10.74 6.67
CA SER A 17 18.24 -11.06 5.77
C SER A 17 17.02 -10.21 6.12
N SER A 18 16.97 -8.96 5.66
CA SER A 18 15.77 -8.12 5.77
C SER A 18 14.67 -8.70 4.88
N LYS A 19 13.50 -9.01 5.45
CA LYS A 19 12.32 -9.37 4.64
C LYS A 19 11.79 -8.09 4.01
N LEU A 20 11.74 -8.06 2.67
CA LEU A 20 11.05 -7.02 1.92
C LEU A 20 9.56 -7.01 2.30
N THR A 21 9.02 -5.82 2.51
CA THR A 21 7.60 -5.56 2.74
C THR A 21 6.77 -5.83 1.48
N ALA A 22 5.44 -5.88 1.64
CA ALA A 22 4.53 -6.05 0.50
C ALA A 22 4.67 -4.91 -0.53
N GLY A 23 4.81 -3.66 -0.08
CA GLY A 23 5.00 -2.50 -0.96
C GLY A 23 6.32 -2.51 -1.72
N GLU A 24 7.40 -3.02 -1.12
CA GLU A 24 8.69 -3.18 -1.83
C GLU A 24 8.65 -4.28 -2.90
N LYS A 25 7.76 -5.27 -2.74
CA LYS A 25 7.56 -6.38 -3.68
C LYS A 25 6.48 -6.10 -4.72
N TRP A 26 5.57 -5.16 -4.45
CA TRP A 26 4.45 -4.81 -5.29
C TRP A 26 4.36 -3.29 -5.45
N ALA A 27 4.99 -2.78 -6.50
CA ALA A 27 5.14 -1.34 -6.72
C ALA A 27 3.80 -0.59 -6.83
N GLU A 28 2.77 -1.23 -7.39
CA GLU A 28 1.43 -0.65 -7.52
C GLU A 28 0.73 -0.52 -6.16
N LEU A 29 0.94 -1.47 -5.24
CA LEU A 29 0.42 -1.37 -3.87
C LEU A 29 1.03 -0.15 -3.15
N GLU A 30 2.34 0.04 -3.31
CA GLU A 30 3.04 1.21 -2.74
C GLU A 30 2.65 2.53 -3.44
N ALA A 31 2.41 2.50 -4.75
CA ALA A 31 1.94 3.69 -5.48
C ALA A 31 0.54 4.12 -5.01
N PHE A 32 -0.37 3.17 -4.79
CA PHE A 32 -1.67 3.46 -4.20
C PHE A 32 -1.52 4.00 -2.77
N HIS A 33 -0.70 3.36 -1.95
CA HIS A 33 -0.45 3.77 -0.57
C HIS A 33 0.03 5.22 -0.46
N LYS A 34 0.93 5.66 -1.34
CA LYS A 34 1.43 7.04 -1.35
C LYS A 34 0.33 8.07 -1.55
N VAL A 35 -0.62 7.82 -2.46
CA VAL A 35 -1.75 8.74 -2.68
C VAL A 35 -2.75 8.65 -1.52
N MET A 36 -3.07 7.43 -1.08
CA MET A 36 -3.95 7.20 0.07
C MET A 36 -3.44 7.93 1.32
N SER A 37 -2.20 7.71 1.73
CA SER A 37 -1.62 8.33 2.93
C SER A 37 -1.61 9.86 2.85
N ALA A 38 -1.29 10.41 1.68
CA ALA A 38 -1.27 11.86 1.46
C ALA A 38 -2.66 12.51 1.42
N THR A 39 -3.73 11.73 1.39
CA THR A 39 -5.12 12.23 1.36
C THR A 39 -5.91 11.85 2.62
N PHE A 40 -5.60 10.71 3.24
CA PHE A 40 -6.20 10.20 4.46
C PHE A 40 -5.80 11.04 5.68
N HIS A 41 -4.51 11.22 5.96
CA HIS A 41 -4.07 11.95 7.18
C HIS A 41 -4.59 13.40 7.23
N PRO A 42 -4.57 14.19 6.13
CA PRO A 42 -5.20 15.51 6.16
C PRO A 42 -6.71 15.46 6.45
N ALA A 43 -7.41 14.43 5.97
CA ALA A 43 -8.84 14.28 6.21
C ALA A 43 -9.16 13.93 7.67
N GLU A 44 -8.27 13.21 8.38
CA GLU A 44 -8.38 12.99 9.83
C GLU A 44 -8.39 14.31 10.61
N GLU A 45 -7.66 15.30 10.11
CA GLU A 45 -7.58 16.66 10.69
C GLU A 45 -8.67 17.61 10.13
N GLY A 46 -9.60 17.09 9.32
CA GLY A 46 -10.68 17.87 8.72
C GLY A 46 -10.32 18.63 7.44
N ASN A 47 -9.11 18.47 6.91
CA ASN A 47 -8.71 19.02 5.63
C ASN A 47 -9.05 18.05 4.48
N PHE A 48 -10.22 18.25 3.88
CA PHE A 48 -10.70 17.44 2.75
C PHE A 48 -10.24 17.92 1.38
N GLU A 49 -9.45 18.99 1.30
CA GLU A 49 -8.92 19.45 0.02
C GLU A 49 -8.14 18.32 -0.69
N PRO A 50 -7.11 17.72 -0.07
CA PRO A 50 -6.23 16.80 -0.77
C PRO A 50 -6.96 15.60 -1.38
N VAL A 51 -7.94 15.02 -0.67
CA VAL A 51 -8.74 13.92 -1.23
C VAL A 51 -9.63 14.40 -2.38
N LYS A 52 -10.20 15.61 -2.31
CA LYS A 52 -11.04 16.16 -3.38
C LYS A 52 -10.26 16.44 -4.66
N THR A 53 -9.00 16.87 -4.55
CA THR A 53 -8.15 17.18 -5.71
C THR A 53 -7.41 15.99 -6.27
N ARG A 54 -7.09 14.98 -5.45
CA ARG A 54 -6.22 13.86 -5.85
C ARG A 54 -6.95 12.52 -5.98
N ILE A 55 -8.27 12.50 -5.81
CA ILE A 55 -9.05 11.26 -5.95
C ILE A 55 -8.84 10.57 -7.31
N SER A 56 -8.68 11.32 -8.40
CA SER A 56 -8.41 10.73 -9.72
C SER A 56 -7.04 10.02 -9.77
N GLU A 57 -6.02 10.51 -9.06
CA GLU A 57 -4.72 9.81 -8.92
C GLU A 57 -4.89 8.48 -8.19
N MET A 58 -5.74 8.45 -7.16
CA MET A 58 -6.02 7.23 -6.39
C MET A 58 -6.78 6.18 -7.21
N VAL A 59 -7.77 6.62 -8.01
CA VAL A 59 -8.47 5.76 -8.98
C VAL A 59 -7.50 5.19 -10.01
N GLU A 60 -6.62 6.02 -10.57
CA GLU A 60 -5.62 5.57 -11.55
C GLU A 60 -4.64 4.56 -10.95
N ALA A 61 -4.16 4.80 -9.71
CA ALA A 61 -3.29 3.87 -9.01
C ALA A 61 -3.95 2.50 -8.78
N ALA A 62 -5.23 2.49 -8.36
CA ALA A 62 -5.97 1.23 -8.18
C ALA A 62 -6.22 0.49 -9.50
N ALA A 63 -6.52 1.22 -10.58
CA ALA A 63 -6.68 0.63 -11.92
C ALA A 63 -5.37 0.03 -12.44
N LYS A 64 -4.22 0.69 -12.20
CA LYS A 64 -2.89 0.12 -12.52
C LYS A 64 -2.61 -1.14 -11.72
N MET A 65 -2.97 -1.15 -10.43
CA MET A 65 -2.81 -2.32 -9.56
C MET A 65 -3.56 -3.55 -10.07
N ASN A 66 -4.74 -3.39 -10.68
CA ASN A 66 -5.52 -4.51 -11.25
C ASN A 66 -5.15 -4.87 -12.71
N SER A 67 -4.53 -3.95 -13.46
CA SER A 67 -4.19 -4.17 -14.88
C SER A 67 -2.76 -4.67 -15.10
N ASN A 68 -1.86 -4.42 -14.15
CA ASN A 68 -0.48 -4.90 -14.20
C ASN A 68 -0.33 -6.31 -13.60
N PRO A 69 0.74 -7.05 -13.97
CA PRO A 69 1.04 -8.35 -13.37
C PRO A 69 1.22 -8.26 -11.85
N VAL A 70 0.39 -9.01 -11.11
CA VAL A 70 0.54 -9.15 -9.66
C VAL A 70 1.70 -10.11 -9.35
N PRO A 71 2.58 -9.79 -8.38
CA PRO A 71 3.63 -10.71 -7.95
C PRO A 71 3.08 -12.10 -7.61
N ALA A 72 3.78 -13.15 -8.02
CA ALA A 72 3.28 -14.52 -7.90
C ALA A 72 2.89 -14.92 -6.46
N GLU A 73 3.59 -14.39 -5.44
CA GLU A 73 3.29 -14.63 -4.03
C GLU A 73 1.99 -13.96 -3.54
N PHE A 74 1.53 -12.92 -4.23
CA PHE A 74 0.31 -12.16 -3.94
C PHE A 74 -0.84 -12.47 -4.91
N ASN A 75 -0.61 -13.32 -5.92
CA ASN A 75 -1.62 -13.72 -6.90
C ASN A 75 -2.58 -14.78 -6.33
N LYS A 76 -3.30 -14.42 -5.26
CA LYS A 76 -4.30 -15.24 -4.57
C LYS A 76 -5.68 -14.63 -4.77
N THR A 77 -6.71 -15.46 -4.88
CA THR A 77 -8.09 -15.02 -5.12
C THR A 77 -8.52 -13.89 -4.17
N GLU A 78 -8.30 -14.04 -2.87
CA GLU A 78 -8.70 -13.04 -1.85
C GLU A 78 -8.00 -11.69 -2.04
N ILE A 79 -6.72 -11.69 -2.43
CA ILE A 79 -5.95 -10.46 -2.69
C ILE A 79 -6.47 -9.78 -3.96
N LEU A 80 -6.73 -10.56 -5.01
CA LEU A 80 -7.27 -10.03 -6.27
C LEU A 80 -8.69 -9.47 -6.11
N GLU A 81 -9.52 -10.12 -5.29
CA GLU A 81 -10.86 -9.64 -4.97
C GLU A 81 -10.81 -8.33 -4.17
N ALA A 82 -9.93 -8.25 -3.17
CA ALA A 82 -9.71 -7.03 -2.41
C ALA A 82 -9.15 -5.89 -3.29
N ALA A 83 -8.23 -6.19 -4.22
CA ALA A 83 -7.70 -5.23 -5.18
C ALA A 83 -8.78 -4.69 -6.14
N LYS A 84 -9.68 -5.55 -6.64
CA LYS A 84 -10.83 -5.14 -7.45
C LYS A 84 -11.81 -4.27 -6.65
N LYS A 85 -12.07 -4.64 -5.40
CA LYS A 85 -12.91 -3.84 -4.48
C LYS A 85 -12.29 -2.46 -4.25
N LEU A 86 -10.97 -2.39 -4.03
CA LEU A 86 -10.25 -1.13 -3.84
C LEU A 86 -10.42 -0.18 -5.03
N GLU A 87 -10.33 -0.70 -6.27
CA GLU A 87 -10.57 0.09 -7.48
C GLU A 87 -12.03 0.57 -7.59
N ALA A 88 -13.00 -0.34 -7.36
CA ALA A 88 -14.41 0.00 -7.40
C ALA A 88 -14.78 1.09 -6.37
N ASP A 89 -14.30 0.94 -5.14
CA ASP A 89 -14.56 1.90 -4.06
C ASP A 89 -13.86 3.24 -4.30
N SER A 90 -12.67 3.25 -4.92
CA SER A 90 -11.99 4.49 -5.33
C SER A 90 -12.83 5.26 -6.34
N LYS A 91 -13.41 4.57 -7.34
CA LYS A 91 -14.30 5.19 -8.33
C LYS A 91 -15.58 5.72 -7.69
N ALA A 92 -16.19 4.94 -6.79
CA ALA A 92 -17.39 5.37 -6.06
C ALA A 92 -17.11 6.60 -5.18
N LEU A 93 -15.94 6.69 -4.54
CA LEU A 93 -15.53 7.89 -3.81
C LEU A 93 -15.34 9.10 -4.75
N GLU A 94 -14.77 8.89 -5.93
CA GLU A 94 -14.66 9.94 -6.95
C GLU A 94 -16.03 10.48 -7.38
N GLU A 95 -16.99 9.58 -7.63
CA GLU A 95 -18.36 9.96 -7.97
C GLU A 95 -19.02 10.77 -6.86
N LYS A 96 -18.84 10.38 -5.59
CA LYS A 96 -19.32 11.15 -4.44
C LYS A 96 -18.71 12.55 -4.37
N ILE A 97 -17.40 12.66 -4.57
CA ILE A 97 -16.70 13.95 -4.58
C ILE A 97 -17.22 14.84 -5.71
N LYS A 98 -17.36 14.31 -6.93
CA LYS A 98 -17.94 15.02 -8.09
C LYS A 98 -19.40 15.39 -7.87
N GLY A 99 -20.13 14.62 -7.07
CA GLY A 99 -21.49 14.88 -6.61
C GLY A 99 -21.60 15.89 -5.47
N ASN A 100 -20.51 16.49 -5.02
CA ASN A 100 -20.46 17.41 -3.86
C ASN A 100 -20.95 16.78 -2.55
N ALA A 101 -20.66 15.49 -2.32
CA ALA A 101 -20.96 14.83 -1.06
C ALA A 101 -20.40 15.60 0.14
N ALA A 102 -21.08 15.50 1.28
CA ALA A 102 -20.63 16.11 2.52
C ALA A 102 -19.30 15.49 2.98
N ASN A 103 -18.48 16.27 3.68
CA ASN A 103 -17.18 15.82 4.17
C ASN A 103 -17.28 14.54 5.03
N GLU A 104 -18.33 14.39 5.82
CA GLU A 104 -18.57 13.17 6.62
C GLU A 104 -18.77 11.92 5.74
N GLU A 105 -19.49 12.05 4.63
CA GLU A 105 -19.70 10.95 3.67
C GLU A 105 -18.41 10.61 2.91
N ILE A 106 -17.63 11.64 2.54
CA ILE A 106 -16.31 11.49 1.93
C ILE A 106 -15.40 10.74 2.91
N PHE A 107 -15.35 11.16 4.18
CA PHE A 107 -14.49 10.54 5.18
C PHE A 107 -14.87 9.10 5.46
N LYS A 108 -16.18 8.80 5.56
CA LYS A 108 -16.68 7.43 5.72
C LYS A 108 -16.23 6.52 4.57
N SER A 109 -16.35 7.00 3.33
CA SER A 109 -15.90 6.25 2.16
C SER A 109 -14.37 6.12 2.10
N LEU A 110 -13.63 7.17 2.47
CA LEU A 110 -12.18 7.15 2.51
C LEU A 110 -11.64 6.17 3.58
N ASN A 111 -12.27 6.10 4.76
CA ASN A 111 -11.96 5.09 5.78
C ASN A 111 -12.22 3.66 5.29
N ALA A 112 -13.37 3.40 4.66
CA ALA A 112 -13.65 2.07 4.11
C ALA A 112 -12.64 1.65 3.02
N LEU A 113 -12.15 2.63 2.23
CA LEU A 113 -11.12 2.40 1.23
C LEU A 113 -9.76 2.11 1.89
N HIS A 114 -9.41 2.85 2.94
CA HIS A 114 -8.22 2.62 3.77
C HIS A 114 -8.23 1.23 4.43
N ASP A 115 -9.36 0.78 4.98
CA ASP A 115 -9.52 -0.57 5.55
C ASP A 115 -9.37 -1.68 4.50
N THR A 116 -9.88 -1.44 3.29
CA THR A 116 -9.72 -2.37 2.17
C THR A 116 -8.23 -2.49 1.78
N PHE A 117 -7.50 -1.36 1.76
CA PHE A 117 -6.06 -1.37 1.54
C PHE A 117 -5.32 -2.16 2.64
N HIS A 118 -5.65 -1.96 3.92
CA HIS A 118 -5.05 -2.72 5.01
C HIS A 118 -5.36 -4.22 4.94
N THR A 119 -6.56 -4.59 4.47
CA THR A 119 -6.90 -5.99 4.21
C THR A 119 -5.94 -6.61 3.18
N ILE A 120 -5.64 -5.90 2.09
CA ILE A 120 -4.67 -6.37 1.08
C ILE A 120 -3.28 -6.56 1.71
N VAL A 121 -2.81 -5.57 2.47
CA VAL A 121 -1.51 -5.62 3.15
C VAL A 121 -1.44 -6.79 4.13
N GLY A 122 -2.49 -7.04 4.91
CA GLY A 122 -2.59 -8.17 5.83
C GLY A 122 -2.56 -9.52 5.12
N LEU A 123 -3.26 -9.66 3.99
CA LEU A 123 -3.22 -10.87 3.17
C LEU A 123 -1.85 -11.11 2.51
N CYS A 124 -1.12 -10.03 2.21
CA CYS A 124 0.28 -10.11 1.75
C CYS A 124 1.25 -10.49 2.89
N ASN A 125 0.91 -10.17 4.14
CA ASN A 125 1.72 -10.41 5.34
C ASN A 125 0.94 -11.14 6.46
N PRO A 126 0.52 -12.41 6.26
CA PRO A 126 -0.37 -13.13 7.17
C PRO A 126 0.20 -13.45 8.58
N LYS A 127 1.40 -12.94 8.93
CA LYS A 127 2.01 -13.08 10.26
C LYS A 127 1.85 -11.85 11.14
N GLU A 128 1.28 -10.76 10.63
CA GLU A 128 0.95 -9.58 11.44
C GLU A 128 -0.45 -9.77 12.01
N GLU A 129 -0.56 -10.56 13.10
CA GLU A 129 -1.72 -10.44 13.99
C GLU A 129 -1.72 -9.01 14.53
N HIS A 130 -2.69 -8.19 14.12
CA HIS A 130 -2.95 -6.90 14.73
C HIS A 130 -3.27 -7.12 16.21
N LYS A 131 -2.30 -6.81 17.09
CA LYS A 131 -2.52 -6.60 18.51
C LYS A 131 -3.08 -5.21 18.76
#